data_AF-A0A1L9GYS1-F1
#
_entry.id   AF-A0A1L9GYS1-F1
#
_cell.length_a   1.000
_cell.length_b   1.000
_cell.length_c   1.000
_cell.angle_alpha   90.00
_cell.angle_beta   90.00
_cell.angle_gamma   90.00
#
_symmetry.space_group_name_H-M   'P 1'
#
loop_
_entity.id
_entity.type
_entity.pdbx_description
1 polymer ?
#
loop_
_entity_poly.entity_id
_entity_poly.type
_entity_poly.pdbx_seq_one_letter_code
_entity_poly.pdbx_strand_id
1 'polypeptide(L)'
;MPQFIEIEDTIFGPFTFRQFLYLAGGVGLCFIWYVYLKPWPLAVLPILGTAGLSAALAFYKYNDRDFIYLLESAVKFFFTKKLYLWKKDGASPNEPIQLTKKVNAGPEGVPLPKLSASKLKDLTWSLDVNPEEPTNNNEQ
;
A
#
# COMPACT_ATOMS: atom_id res chain seq x y z
N MET A 1 -9.33 -20.76 24.04
CA MET A 1 -10.03 -21.08 22.78
C MET A 1 -9.00 -21.60 21.78
N PRO A 2 -9.15 -22.79 21.18
CA PRO A 2 -8.19 -23.28 20.19
C PRO A 2 -8.27 -22.42 18.91
N GLN A 3 -7.12 -22.00 18.36
CA GLN A 3 -7.00 -21.00 17.27
C GLN A 3 -6.63 -21.61 15.91
N PHE A 4 -7.03 -22.85 15.64
CA PHE A 4 -6.59 -23.60 14.45
C PHE A 4 -7.60 -23.56 13.28
N ILE A 5 -8.00 -22.37 12.80
CA ILE A 5 -8.94 -22.28 11.66
C ILE A 5 -8.28 -22.01 10.30
N GLU A 6 -6.96 -21.84 10.25
CA GLU A 6 -6.29 -21.34 9.04
C GLU A 6 -4.95 -22.02 8.75
N ILE A 7 -4.80 -23.28 9.14
CA ILE A 7 -3.75 -24.12 8.57
C ILE A 7 -4.31 -24.65 7.26
N GLU A 8 -3.76 -24.21 6.14
CA GLU A 8 -4.15 -24.72 4.82
C GLU A 8 -4.02 -26.24 4.78
N ASP A 9 -5.10 -26.90 4.34
CA ASP A 9 -5.17 -28.35 4.21
C ASP A 9 -3.99 -28.84 3.35
N THR A 10 -3.01 -29.42 4.02
CA THR A 10 -1.78 -29.90 3.42
C THR A 10 -2.06 -31.32 2.92
N ILE A 11 -2.76 -31.42 1.79
CA ILE A 11 -3.29 -32.68 1.26
C ILE A 11 -2.17 -33.60 0.72
N PHE A 12 -1.01 -33.04 0.33
CA PHE A 12 0.14 -33.80 -0.17
C PHE A 12 1.42 -33.51 0.64
N GLY A 13 1.50 -34.02 1.86
CA GLY A 13 2.75 -34.05 2.64
C GLY A 13 3.21 -32.65 3.08
N PRO A 14 4.28 -32.06 2.51
CA PRO A 14 4.72 -30.69 2.80
C PRO A 14 4.08 -29.62 1.89
N PHE A 15 3.30 -30.01 0.87
CA PHE A 15 2.71 -29.08 -0.10
C PHE A 15 1.31 -28.65 0.30
N THR A 16 1.07 -27.34 0.32
CA THR A 16 -0.28 -26.79 0.43
C THR A 16 -1.04 -26.98 -0.89
N PHE A 17 -2.38 -27.03 -0.83
CA PHE A 17 -3.22 -27.15 -2.03
C PHE A 17 -2.92 -26.06 -3.06
N ARG A 18 -2.62 -24.83 -2.62
CA ARG A 18 -2.26 -23.72 -3.50
C ARG A 18 -0.94 -23.96 -4.22
N GLN A 19 0.07 -24.45 -3.52
CA GLN A 19 1.38 -24.78 -4.11
C GLN A 19 1.26 -25.87 -5.16
N PHE A 20 0.45 -26.90 -4.89
CA PHE A 20 0.14 -27.94 -5.87
C PHE A 20 -0.49 -27.34 -7.13
N LEU A 21 -1.47 -26.44 -6.97
CA LEU A 21 -2.14 -25.80 -8.10
C LEU A 21 -1.17 -24.95 -8.94
N TYR A 22 -0.21 -24.27 -8.32
CA TYR A 22 0.82 -23.50 -9.04
C TYR A 22 1.78 -24.40 -9.82
N LEU A 23 2.18 -25.54 -9.25
CA LEU A 23 3.02 -26.52 -9.94
C LEU A 23 2.26 -27.20 -11.08
N ALA A 24 1.03 -27.64 -10.86
CA ALA A 24 0.18 -28.24 -11.88
C ALA A 24 -0.09 -27.25 -13.02
N GLY A 25 -0.41 -26.00 -12.69
CA GLY A 25 -0.59 -24.93 -13.68
C GLY A 25 0.69 -24.62 -14.45
N GLY A 26 1.85 -24.57 -13.77
CA GLY A 26 3.16 -24.34 -14.41
C GLY A 26 3.58 -25.46 -15.35
N VAL A 27 3.39 -26.72 -14.95
CA VAL A 27 3.63 -27.90 -15.80
C VAL A 27 2.68 -27.90 -17.00
N GLY A 28 1.39 -27.58 -16.79
CA GLY A 28 0.41 -27.43 -17.86
C GLY A 28 0.81 -26.34 -18.86
N LEU A 29 1.27 -25.19 -18.37
CA LEU A 29 1.74 -24.09 -19.21
C LEU A 29 3.00 -24.48 -19.99
N CYS A 30 3.97 -25.13 -19.34
CA CYS A 30 5.17 -25.69 -19.96
C CYS A 30 4.80 -26.66 -21.10
N PHE A 31 3.81 -27.52 -20.89
CA PHE A 31 3.32 -28.42 -21.92
C PHE A 31 2.69 -27.67 -23.11
N ILE A 32 1.94 -26.60 -22.85
CA ILE A 32 1.39 -25.74 -23.91
C ILE A 32 2.53 -25.13 -24.73
N TRP A 33 3.56 -24.57 -24.10
CA TRP A 33 4.74 -24.03 -24.79
C TRP A 33 5.44 -25.08 -25.64
N TYR A 34 5.60 -26.31 -25.11
CA TYR A 34 6.18 -27.44 -25.83
C TYR A 34 5.38 -27.85 -27.08
N VAL A 35 4.05 -27.86 -26.98
CA VAL A 35 3.17 -28.25 -28.10
C VAL A 35 3.05 -27.15 -29.16
N TYR A 36 2.94 -25.89 -28.75
CA TYR A 36 2.75 -24.76 -29.67
C TYR A 36 4.04 -24.30 -30.35
N LEU A 37 5.19 -24.32 -29.65
CA LEU A 37 6.46 -23.93 -30.24
C LEU A 37 7.20 -25.14 -30.78
N LYS A 38 6.96 -25.40 -32.05
CA LYS A 38 7.62 -26.46 -32.83
C LYS A 38 9.16 -26.33 -32.92
N PRO A 39 9.77 -25.14 -33.02
CA PRO A 39 11.23 -25.04 -32.94
C PRO A 39 11.69 -25.21 -31.48
N TRP A 40 12.33 -26.34 -31.19
CA TRP A 40 12.82 -26.71 -29.86
C TRP A 40 13.64 -25.61 -29.16
N PRO A 41 14.60 -24.92 -29.81
CA PRO A 41 15.40 -23.90 -29.13
C PRO A 41 14.57 -22.69 -28.68
N LEU A 42 13.51 -22.35 -29.41
CA LEU A 42 12.65 -21.22 -29.09
C LEU A 42 11.69 -21.55 -27.94
N ALA A 43 11.32 -22.82 -27.80
CA ALA A 43 10.46 -23.30 -26.73
C ALA A 43 11.16 -23.34 -25.36
N VAL A 44 12.48 -23.56 -25.34
CA VAL A 44 13.26 -23.70 -24.09
C VAL A 44 13.19 -22.45 -23.21
N LEU A 45 13.28 -21.25 -23.80
CA LEU A 45 13.27 -19.99 -23.05
C LEU A 45 11.96 -19.75 -22.26
N PRO A 46 10.76 -19.81 -22.87
CA PRO A 46 9.51 -19.67 -22.14
C PRO A 46 9.25 -20.84 -21.18
N ILE A 47 9.66 -22.06 -21.54
CA ILE A 47 9.57 -23.23 -20.64
C ILE A 47 10.38 -23.00 -19.37
N LEU A 48 11.65 -22.61 -19.50
CA LEU A 48 12.52 -22.38 -18.35
C LEU A 48 12.02 -21.23 -17.48
N GLY A 49 11.56 -20.14 -18.11
CA GLY A 49 10.98 -19.00 -17.40
C GLY A 49 9.72 -19.38 -16.61
N THR A 50 8.82 -20.14 -17.22
CA THR A 50 7.54 -20.53 -16.59
C THR A 50 7.71 -21.62 -15.54
N ALA A 51 8.61 -22.58 -15.77
CA ALA A 51 8.99 -23.58 -14.78
C ALA A 51 9.67 -22.93 -13.57
N GLY A 52 10.61 -22.01 -13.79
CA GLY A 52 11.28 -21.27 -12.73
C GLY A 52 10.31 -20.41 -11.91
N LEU A 53 9.38 -19.72 -12.58
CA LEU A 53 8.35 -18.91 -11.93
C LEU A 53 7.39 -19.77 -11.08
N SER A 54 6.95 -20.91 -11.61
CA SER A 54 6.07 -21.85 -10.91
C SER A 54 6.76 -22.45 -9.68
N ALA A 55 8.03 -22.83 -9.80
CA ALA A 55 8.82 -23.31 -8.66
C ALA A 55 9.02 -22.21 -7.61
N ALA A 56 9.33 -20.98 -8.02
CA ALA A 56 9.43 -19.85 -7.11
C ALA A 56 8.10 -19.60 -6.36
N LEU A 57 6.97 -19.67 -7.05
CA LEU A 57 5.64 -19.56 -6.42
C LEU A 57 5.36 -20.65 -5.39
N ALA A 58 5.84 -21.87 -5.62
CA ALA A 58 5.58 -23.00 -4.74
C ALA A 58 6.52 -23.02 -3.51
N PHE A 59 7.80 -22.68 -3.67
CA PHE A 59 8.82 -22.88 -2.63
C PHE A 59 9.44 -21.60 -2.07
N TYR A 60 9.39 -20.49 -2.80
CA TYR A 60 10.01 -19.26 -2.34
C TYR A 60 9.10 -18.57 -1.31
N LYS A 61 9.70 -18.19 -0.18
CA LYS A 61 9.04 -17.42 0.87
C LYS A 61 9.82 -16.14 1.05
N TYR A 62 9.12 -15.01 1.08
CA TYR A 62 9.74 -13.70 1.29
C TYR A 62 9.26 -13.15 2.63
N ASN A 63 10.18 -12.97 3.57
CA ASN A 63 9.91 -12.40 4.89
C ASN A 63 8.74 -13.10 5.62
N ASP A 64 8.84 -14.43 5.73
CA ASP A 64 7.84 -15.33 6.34
C ASP A 64 6.45 -15.32 5.70
N ARG A 65 6.30 -14.70 4.53
CA ARG A 65 5.08 -14.74 3.72
C ARG A 65 5.29 -15.49 2.42
N ASP A 66 4.25 -16.17 2.00
CA ASP A 66 4.26 -16.89 0.73
C ASP A 66 4.43 -15.92 -0.45
N PHE A 67 5.23 -16.32 -1.43
CA PHE A 67 5.55 -15.47 -2.59
C PHE A 67 4.33 -15.02 -3.38
N ILE A 68 3.20 -15.72 -3.26
CA ILE A 68 1.93 -15.33 -3.88
C ILE A 68 1.48 -13.92 -3.47
N TYR A 69 1.65 -13.53 -2.21
CA TYR A 69 1.25 -12.20 -1.74
C TYR A 69 2.12 -11.10 -2.34
N LEU A 70 3.41 -11.39 -2.54
CA LEU A 70 4.33 -10.49 -3.22
C LEU A 70 3.94 -10.37 -4.70
N LEU A 71 3.65 -11.49 -5.36
CA LEU A 71 3.25 -11.49 -6.76
C LEU A 71 1.91 -10.78 -6.97
N GLU A 72 0.92 -11.02 -6.12
CA GLU A 72 -0.37 -10.32 -6.13
C GLU A 72 -0.16 -8.81 -6.00
N SER A 73 0.67 -8.39 -5.03
CA SER A 73 0.99 -6.99 -4.82
C SER A 73 1.72 -6.37 -6.01
N ALA A 74 2.64 -7.12 -6.63
CA ALA A 74 3.36 -6.68 -7.83
C ALA A 74 2.40 -6.52 -9.02
N VAL A 75 1.57 -7.54 -9.30
CA VAL A 75 0.54 -7.51 -10.34
C VAL A 75 -0.40 -6.33 -10.10
N LYS A 76 -0.94 -6.21 -8.90
CA LYS A 76 -1.79 -5.08 -8.50
C LYS A 76 -1.09 -3.76 -8.74
N PHE A 77 0.19 -3.61 -8.37
CA PHE A 77 0.95 -2.38 -8.59
C PHE A 77 1.10 -2.05 -10.09
N PHE A 78 1.36 -3.04 -10.95
CA PHE A 78 1.46 -2.84 -12.40
C PHE A 78 0.13 -2.42 -13.03
N PHE A 79 -0.98 -3.03 -12.62
CA PHE A 79 -2.31 -2.74 -13.18
C PHE A 79 -3.06 -1.60 -12.48
N THR A 80 -2.63 -1.20 -11.28
CA THR A 80 -3.26 -0.10 -10.55
C THR A 80 -2.93 1.22 -11.24
N LYS A 81 -3.98 1.98 -11.57
CA LYS A 81 -3.82 3.34 -12.09
C LYS A 81 -3.18 4.21 -11.01
N LYS A 82 -2.03 4.80 -11.33
CA LYS A 82 -1.34 5.76 -10.47
C LYS A 82 -2.07 7.10 -10.52
N LEU A 83 -3.29 7.16 -10.01
CA LEU A 83 -3.99 8.43 -9.81
C LEU A 83 -3.33 9.13 -8.63
N TYR A 84 -2.32 9.95 -8.92
CA TYR A 84 -1.84 10.96 -7.99
C TYR A 84 -2.92 12.03 -7.86
N LEU A 85 -3.98 11.73 -7.10
CA LEU A 85 -4.91 12.74 -6.64
C LEU A 85 -4.20 13.50 -5.54
N TRP A 86 -3.69 14.69 -5.87
CA TRP A 86 -3.35 15.66 -4.85
C TRP A 86 -4.64 16.05 -4.14
N LYS A 87 -4.91 15.45 -2.98
CA LYS A 87 -5.91 15.95 -2.06
C LYS A 87 -5.37 17.25 -1.48
N LYS A 88 -5.76 18.38 -2.07
CA LYS A 88 -5.85 19.61 -1.32
C LYS A 88 -6.93 19.39 -0.28
N ASP A 89 -6.55 19.44 1.00
CA ASP A 89 -7.50 19.54 2.10
C ASP A 89 -8.27 20.85 1.89
N GLY A 90 -9.39 20.78 1.18
CA GLY A 90 -10.11 21.95 0.69
C GLY A 90 -11.12 21.61 -0.39
N ALA A 91 -12.19 20.93 0.02
CA ALA A 91 -13.52 20.87 -0.60
C ALA A 91 -13.63 20.77 -2.14
N SER A 92 -14.04 19.60 -2.63
CA SER A 92 -14.85 19.51 -3.85
C SER A 92 -16.29 19.13 -3.47
N PRO A 93 -17.27 20.01 -3.69
CA PRO A 93 -18.70 19.63 -3.67
C PRO A 93 -19.00 18.68 -4.84
N ASN A 94 -19.85 17.69 -4.60
CA ASN A 94 -20.34 16.69 -5.57
C ASN A 94 -19.54 15.39 -5.71
N GLU A 95 -19.57 14.57 -4.66
CA GLU A 95 -20.05 13.18 -4.78
C GLU A 95 -20.84 12.82 -3.50
N PRO A 96 -21.98 12.11 -3.60
CA PRO A 96 -22.78 11.76 -2.44
C PRO A 96 -22.02 10.74 -1.59
N ILE A 97 -21.52 11.20 -0.45
CA ILE A 97 -20.96 10.37 0.60
C ILE A 97 -22.09 9.44 1.06
N GLN A 98 -21.98 8.13 0.74
CA GLN A 98 -22.78 7.11 1.40
C GLN A 98 -22.36 7.06 2.87
N LEU A 99 -23.03 7.88 3.69
CA LEU A 99 -22.98 7.86 5.15
C LEU A 99 -23.70 6.60 5.65
N THR A 100 -23.05 5.45 5.48
CA THR A 100 -23.24 4.32 6.37
C THR A 100 -21.86 3.95 6.87
N LYS A 101 -21.54 4.42 8.08
CA LYS A 101 -21.09 3.60 9.21
C LYS A 101 -20.46 4.48 10.30
N LYS A 102 -21.20 4.58 11.41
CA LYS A 102 -20.78 4.91 12.78
C LYS A 102 -20.29 6.32 13.08
N VAL A 103 -21.26 7.10 13.56
CA VAL A 103 -21.15 8.11 14.61
C VAL A 103 -20.51 7.50 15.88
N ASN A 104 -19.68 8.32 16.56
CA ASN A 104 -19.06 8.18 17.89
C ASN A 104 -17.73 7.42 18.02
N ALA A 105 -16.62 8.18 18.00
CA ALA A 105 -15.56 8.14 19.02
C ALA A 105 -14.42 9.10 18.63
N GLY A 106 -14.57 10.40 18.93
CA GLY A 106 -13.43 11.32 18.99
C GLY A 106 -12.84 11.29 20.41
N PRO A 107 -11.51 11.32 20.58
CA PRO A 107 -10.92 11.42 21.91
C PRO A 107 -11.20 12.82 22.49
N GLU A 108 -12.09 12.86 23.46
CA GLU A 108 -12.31 13.99 24.34
C GLU A 108 -11.04 14.18 25.20
N GLY A 109 -10.41 15.37 25.18
CA GLY A 109 -9.35 15.64 26.15
C GLY A 109 -8.34 16.74 25.88
N VAL A 110 -8.29 17.34 24.69
CA VAL A 110 -7.39 18.50 24.47
C VAL A 110 -8.24 19.76 24.29
N PRO A 111 -8.40 20.60 25.33
CA PRO A 111 -9.00 21.91 25.17
C PRO A 111 -8.05 22.77 24.33
N LEU A 112 -8.22 22.73 23.01
CA LEU A 112 -7.56 23.67 22.11
C LEU A 112 -8.07 25.08 22.44
N PRO A 113 -7.20 26.04 22.79
CA PRO A 113 -7.60 27.40 23.04
C PRO A 113 -8.30 27.94 21.79
N LYS A 114 -9.57 28.33 21.91
CA LYS A 114 -10.29 29.02 20.83
C LYS A 114 -9.68 30.42 20.69
N LEU A 115 -8.69 30.56 19.81
CA LEU A 115 -8.13 31.85 19.43
C LEU A 115 -9.20 32.60 18.66
N SER A 116 -9.73 33.68 19.25
CA SER A 116 -10.68 34.56 18.57
C SER A 116 -9.94 35.37 17.49
N ALA A 117 -10.63 35.68 16.39
CA ALA A 117 -10.05 36.44 15.28
C ALA A 117 -9.48 37.81 15.71
N SER A 118 -9.99 38.38 16.82
CA SER A 118 -9.44 39.60 17.43
C SER A 118 -8.03 39.40 17.98
N LYS A 119 -7.78 38.32 18.72
CA LYS A 119 -6.45 38.04 19.30
C LYS A 119 -5.39 37.73 18.26
N LEU A 120 -5.79 37.10 17.15
CA LEU A 120 -4.88 36.91 16.00
C LEU A 120 -4.48 38.25 15.37
N LYS A 121 -5.43 39.19 15.26
CA LYS A 121 -5.16 40.52 14.70
C LYS A 121 -4.24 41.35 15.61
N ASP A 122 -4.44 41.29 16.92
CA ASP A 122 -3.57 41.96 17.90
C ASP A 122 -2.14 41.40 17.88
N LEU A 123 -1.99 40.08 17.74
CA LEU A 123 -0.66 39.45 17.60
C LEU A 123 0.03 39.89 16.31
N THR A 124 -0.69 39.87 15.18
CA THR A 124 -0.13 40.35 13.90
C THR A 124 0.29 41.81 14.00
N TRP A 125 -0.51 42.65 14.65
CA TRP A 125 -0.19 44.05 14.84
C TRP A 125 1.04 44.25 15.75
N SER A 126 1.16 43.47 16.83
CA SER A 126 2.34 43.52 17.72
C SER A 126 3.64 43.05 17.05
N LEU A 127 3.54 42.18 16.04
CA LEU A 127 4.67 41.70 15.24
C LEU A 127 5.09 42.70 14.17
N ASP A 128 4.11 43.44 13.60
CA ASP A 128 4.34 44.45 12.56
C ASP A 128 4.84 45.78 13.17
N VAL A 129 4.33 46.14 14.34
CA VAL A 129 4.74 47.34 15.11
C VAL A 129 5.86 46.99 16.09
N ASN A 130 6.97 46.44 15.57
CA ASN A 130 8.24 46.45 16.28
C ASN A 130 9.06 47.66 15.81
N PRO A 131 8.92 48.85 16.42
CA PRO A 131 9.94 49.87 16.31
C PRO A 131 11.15 49.35 17.10
N GLU A 132 12.20 48.93 16.40
CA GLU A 132 13.52 48.96 17.02
C GLU A 132 13.80 50.42 17.37
N GLU A 133 13.58 50.80 18.63
CA GLU A 133 14.05 52.08 19.15
C GLU A 133 15.59 52.03 19.21
N PRO A 134 16.33 52.89 18.49
CA PRO A 134 17.71 53.14 18.86
C PRO A 134 17.70 53.89 20.18
N THR A 135 18.16 53.22 21.24
CA THR A 135 18.44 53.80 22.54
C THR A 135 19.31 55.05 22.37
N ASN A 136 18.73 56.21 22.69
CA ASN A 136 19.42 57.48 22.88
C ASN A 136 20.40 57.35 24.05
N ASN A 137 21.70 57.39 23.76
CA ASN A 137 22.75 57.58 24.75
C ASN A 137 23.09 59.08 24.83
N ASN A 138 22.74 59.66 25.97
CA ASN A 138 23.25 60.95 26.41
C ASN A 138 24.77 60.85 26.62
N GLU A 139 25.54 61.66 25.91
CA GLU A 139 26.84 62.15 26.39
C GLU A 139 26.93 63.67 26.14
N GLN A 140 27.15 64.37 27.26
CA GLN A 140 27.51 65.80 27.50
C GLN A 140 26.36 66.80 27.66
#